data_AF-A0A9D0NX31-F1
#
_entry.id   AF-A0A9D0NX31-F1
#
_cell.length_a   1.000
_cell.length_b   1.000
_cell.length_c   1.000
_cell.angle_alpha   90.00
_cell.angle_beta   90.00
_cell.angle_gamma   90.00
#
_symmetry.space_group_name_H-M   'P 1'
#
loop_
_entity.id
_entity.type
_entity.pdbx_description
1 polymer ?
#
loop_
_entity_poly.entity_id
_entity_poly.type
_entity_poly.pdbx_seq_one_letter_code
_entity_poly.pdbx_strand_id
1 'polypeptide(L)' 'MFRSLMGMFSNDLSIDLGTANTLIYVRGQGVVLNEPSVVAIRQDRGP' A
#
# COMPACT_ATOMS: atom_id res chain seq x y z
N MET A 1 25.34 11.75 9.51
CA MET A 1 25.72 11.29 8.15
C MET A 1 24.93 10.07 7.68
N PHE A 2 24.88 8.95 8.42
CA PHE A 2 24.25 7.70 7.95
C PHE A 2 22.74 7.76 7.60
N ARG A 3 21.96 8.62 8.28
CA ARG A 3 20.50 8.77 8.04
C ARG A 3 20.16 9.34 6.66
N SER A 4 21.02 10.19 6.10
CA SER A 4 20.78 10.82 4.79
C SER A 4 20.95 9.83 3.63
N LEU A 5 21.78 8.80 3.81
CA LEU A 5 21.98 7.76 2.80
C LEU A 5 20.78 6.81 2.78
N MET A 6 20.25 6.43 3.96
CA MET A 6 19.03 5.61 4.06
C MET A 6 17.77 6.30 3.52
N GLY A 7 17.64 7.62 3.72
CA GLY A 7 16.50 8.39 3.17
C GLY A 7 16.50 8.51 1.64
N MET A 8 17.62 8.25 0.97
CA MET A 8 17.69 8.22 -0.50
C MET A 8 17.21 6.88 -1.09
N PHE A 9 17.20 5.81 -0.27
CA PHE A 9 16.71 4.47 -0.62
C PHE A 9 15.30 4.18 -0.06
N SER A 10 14.66 5.14 0.62
CA SER A 10 13.26 4.98 1.01
C SER A 10 12.38 5.13 -0.22
N ASN A 11 11.55 4.11 -0.50
CA ASN A 11 10.53 4.23 -1.55
C ASN A 11 9.49 5.26 -1.11
N ASP A 12 9.53 6.45 -1.70
CA ASP A 12 8.49 7.46 -1.53
C ASP A 12 7.16 6.89 -2.04
N LEU A 13 6.26 6.64 -1.11
CA LEU A 13 4.98 5.97 -1.30
C LEU A 13 3.82 6.92 -1.02
N SER A 14 2.76 6.83 -1.83
CA SER A 14 1.46 7.43 -1.57
C SER A 14 0.38 6.37 -1.72
N ILE A 15 -0.56 6.35 -0.79
CA ILE A 15 -1.63 5.35 -0.73
C ILE A 15 -2.97 6.07 -0.78
N ASP A 16 -3.81 5.68 -1.73
CA ASP A 16 -5.21 6.08 -1.78
C ASP A 16 -6.07 4.92 -1.29
N LEU A 17 -6.81 5.16 -0.20
CA LEU A 17 -7.66 4.17 0.46
C LEU A 17 -9.13 4.48 0.13
N GLY A 18 -9.50 4.22 -1.11
CA GLY A 18 -10.87 4.34 -1.58
C GLY A 18 -11.78 3.23 -1.04
N THR A 19 -13.08 3.49 -1.01
CA THR A 19 -14.09 2.51 -0.58
C THR A 19 -14.15 1.28 -1.48
N ALA A 20 -13.93 1.45 -2.79
CA ALA A 20 -13.96 0.39 -3.78
C ALA A 20 -12.58 -0.15 -4.16
N ASN A 21 -11.57 0.72 -4.22
CA ASN A 21 -10.22 0.38 -4.66
C ASN A 21 -9.16 1.01 -3.76
N THR A 22 -8.07 0.28 -3.57
CA THR A 22 -6.85 0.77 -2.94
C THR A 22 -5.80 0.92 -4.03
N LEU A 23 -5.18 2.10 -4.11
CA LEU A 23 -4.11 2.38 -5.05
C LEU A 23 -2.81 2.69 -4.31
N ILE A 24 -1.70 2.23 -4.87
CA ILE A 24 -0.37 2.58 -4.39
C ILE A 24 0.40 3.24 -5.52
N TYR A 25 0.95 4.42 -5.23
CA TYR A 25 1.85 5.16 -6.11
C TYR A 25 3.26 5.19 -5.53
N VAL A 26 4.25 4.93 -6.38
CA VAL A 26 5.67 5.09 -6.04
C VAL A 26 6.27 6.19 -6.91
N ARG A 27 6.94 7.17 -6.28
CA ARG A 27 7.61 8.27 -6.98
C ARG A 27 8.58 7.72 -8.03
N GLY A 28 8.41 8.15 -9.27
CA GLY A 28 9.24 7.71 -10.40
C GLY A 28 8.84 6.38 -11.05
N GLN A 29 7.88 5.63 -10.47
CA GLN A 29 7.36 4.40 -11.07
C GLN A 29 5.89 4.51 -11.47
N GLY A 30 5.13 5.43 -10.87
CA GLY A 30 3.70 5.56 -11.15
C GLY A 30 2.83 4.75 -10.20
N VAL A 31 1.61 4.42 -10.62
CA VAL A 31 0.71 3.53 -9.88
C VAL A 31 1.20 2.09 -10.05
N VAL A 32 1.60 1.48 -8.94
CA VAL A 32 2.17 0.12 -8.89
C VAL A 32 1.18 -0.92 -8.34
N LEU A 33 0.09 -0.49 -7.72
CA LEU A 33 -1.01 -1.35 -7.27
C LEU A 33 -2.35 -0.63 -7.50
N ASN A 34 -3.33 -1.38 -7.99
CA ASN A 34 -4.74 -0.96 -8.09
C ASN A 34 -5.61 -2.21 -7.90
N GLU A 35 -6.04 -2.45 -6.66
CA GLU A 35 -6.79 -3.64 -6.27
C GLU A 35 -8.12 -3.24 -5.60
N PRO A 36 -9.14 -4.10 -5.59
CA PRO A 36 -10.36 -3.85 -4.82
C PRO A 36 -10.06 -3.73 -3.31
N SER A 37 -10.70 -2.77 -2.63
CA SER A 37 -10.61 -2.55 -1.18
C SER A 37 -11.45 -3.56 -0.40
N VAL A 38 -11.13 -4.85 -0.52
CA VAL A 38 -11.91 -5.95 0.05
C VAL A 38 -11.03 -6.92 0.82
N VAL A 39 -11.62 -7.58 1.81
CA VAL A 39 -10.99 -8.69 2.52
C VAL A 39 -12.02 -9.81 2.72
N ALA A 40 -11.59 -11.06 2.53
CA ALA A 40 -12.41 -12.22 2.85
C ALA A 40 -12.27 -12.55 4.34
N ILE A 41 -13.38 -12.53 5.07
CA ILE A 41 -13.42 -12.92 6.48
C ILE A 41 -14.10 -14.28 6.57
N ARG A 42 -13.35 -15.30 7.02
CA ARG A 42 -13.92 -16.60 7.35
C ARG A 42 -14.64 -16.49 8.69
N GLN A 43 -15.96 -16.64 8.69
CA GLN A 43 -16.73 -16.73 9.92
C GLN A 43 -16.68 -18.17 10.41
N ASP A 44 -15.72 -18.46 11.29
CA ASP A 44 -15.74 -19.69 12.06
C ASP A 44 -16.88 -19.53 13.07
N ARG A 45 -18.07 -20.04 12.72
CA ARG A 45 -19.12 -20.25 13.72
C ARG A 45 -18.58 -21.31 14.66
N GLY A 46 -18.11 -20.88 15.83
CA GLY A 46 -17.74 -21.78 16.92
C GLY A 46 -18.92 -22.69 17.29
N PRO A 47 -18.67 -23.79 18.01
CA PRO A 47 -19.73 -24.70 18.45
C PRO A 47 -20.84 -23.97 19.22
#